data_AF-A0A553E7K4-F1
#
_entry.id   AF-A0A553E7K4-F1
#
_cell.length_a   1.000
_cell.length_b   1.000
_cell.length_c   1.000
_cell.angle_alpha   90.00
_cell.angle_beta   90.00
_cell.angle_gamma   90.00
#
_symmetry.space_group_name_H-M   'P 1'
#
loop_
_entity.id
_entity.type
_entity.pdbx_description
1 polymer ?
#
loop_
_entity_poly.entity_id
_entity_poly.type
_entity_poly.pdbx_seq_one_letter_code
_entity_poly.pdbx_strand_id
1 'polypeptide(L)'
;NLEKKWGGKYPYAILSWRNNWDDLTVFFQFPLEIRKIIYTTNLIENLNGKIRKYTKSKLSFPSDDAVKKTVYLSLMEIEKKWTQPIHNWGLIMNQFMLIFENRIQI
;
A
#
# COMPACT_ATOMS: atom_id res chain seq x y z
N ASN A 1 17.58 18.16 6.18
CA ASN A 1 17.19 18.98 5.00
C ASN A 1 15.68 19.14 4.79
N LEU A 2 14.83 18.14 5.11
CA LEU A 2 13.37 18.23 4.91
C LEU A 2 12.72 19.41 5.64
N GLU A 3 12.93 19.52 6.96
CA GLU A 3 12.33 20.56 7.80
C GLU A 3 12.84 21.95 7.48
N LYS A 4 14.15 22.11 7.23
CA LYS A 4 14.72 23.39 6.79
C LYS A 4 14.05 23.91 5.52
N LYS A 5 13.64 23.01 4.61
CA LYS A 5 13.03 23.37 3.32
C LYS A 5 11.52 23.56 3.41
N TRP A 6 10.81 22.75 4.20
CA TRP A 6 9.34 22.68 4.18
C TRP A 6 8.65 23.00 5.50
N GLY A 7 9.39 23.11 6.61
CA GLY A 7 8.82 23.31 7.95
C GLY A 7 8.02 24.59 8.10
N GLY A 8 8.42 25.68 7.43
CA GLY A 8 7.66 26.93 7.44
C GLY A 8 6.33 26.84 6.68
N LYS A 9 6.26 26.04 5.60
CA LYS A 9 5.06 25.94 4.74
C LYS A 9 4.09 24.85 5.19
N TYR A 10 4.62 23.72 5.68
CA TYR A 10 3.83 22.54 6.04
C TYR A 10 4.21 22.00 7.43
N PRO A 11 4.02 22.78 8.50
CA PRO A 11 4.46 22.41 9.85
C PRO A 11 3.82 21.11 10.36
N TYR A 12 2.52 20.91 10.09
CA TYR A 12 1.81 19.68 10.50
C TYR A 12 2.32 18.43 9.79
N ALA A 13 2.70 18.54 8.52
CA ALA A 13 3.29 17.42 7.80
C ALA A 13 4.63 17.03 8.45
N ILE A 14 5.51 18.00 8.71
CA ILE A 14 6.80 17.74 9.37
C ILE A 14 6.60 17.13 10.77
N LEU A 15 5.66 17.64 11.55
CA LEU A 15 5.33 17.11 12.86
C LEU A 15 4.87 15.65 12.78
N SER A 16 3.97 15.31 11.84
CA SER A 16 3.54 13.93 11.60
C SER A 16 4.70 13.02 11.23
N TRP A 17 5.64 13.48 10.39
CA TRP A 17 6.84 12.71 10.04
C TRP A 17 7.74 12.45 11.25
N ARG A 18 7.92 13.44 12.13
CA ARG A 18 8.71 13.29 13.36
C ARG A 18 8.06 12.35 14.36
N ASN A 19 6.75 12.50 14.58
CA ASN A 19 6.01 11.70 15.57
C ASN A 19 5.95 10.22 15.19
N ASN A 20 5.94 9.90 13.90
CA ASN A 20 5.87 8.52 13.39
C ASN A 20 7.22 8.06 12.82
N TRP A 21 8.33 8.72 13.15
CA TRP A 21 9.62 8.48 12.51
C TRP A 21 10.11 7.03 12.69
N ASP A 22 9.95 6.48 13.89
CA ASP A 22 10.39 5.12 14.21
C ASP A 22 9.66 4.09 13.34
N ASP A 23 8.33 4.20 13.22
CA ASP A 23 7.52 3.33 12.35
C ASP A 23 7.86 3.52 10.86
N LEU A 24 8.03 4.77 10.44
CA LEU A 24 8.33 5.11 9.04
C LEU A 24 9.73 4.66 8.61
N THR A 25 10.68 4.48 9.54
CA THR A 25 12.05 4.07 9.22
C THR A 25 12.26 2.56 9.16
N VAL A 26 11.31 1.76 9.68
CA VAL A 26 11.38 0.28 9.62
C VAL A 26 11.58 -0.21 8.19
N PHE A 27 10.97 0.46 7.19
CA PHE A 27 11.10 0.01 5.80
C PHE A 27 12.56 0.05 5.28
N PHE A 28 13.46 0.85 5.88
CA PHE A 28 14.87 0.90 5.51
C PHE A 28 15.65 -0.36 5.91
N GLN A 29 15.09 -1.20 6.78
CA GLN A 29 15.66 -2.50 7.13
C GLN A 29 15.60 -3.49 5.95
N PHE A 30 14.74 -3.23 4.95
CA PHE A 30 14.61 -4.09 3.78
C PHE A 30 15.59 -3.71 2.66
N PRO A 31 16.03 -4.68 1.82
CA PRO A 31 16.82 -4.41 0.63
C PRO A 31 16.00 -3.63 -0.41
N LEU A 32 16.70 -3.05 -1.40
CA LEU A 32 16.09 -2.13 -2.37
C LEU A 32 14.94 -2.78 -3.15
N GLU A 33 15.08 -4.06 -3.47
CA GLU A 33 14.11 -4.88 -4.20
C GLU A 33 12.77 -4.96 -3.46
N ILE A 34 12.80 -5.18 -2.14
CA ILE A 34 11.62 -5.25 -1.28
C ILE A 34 11.08 -3.84 -1.01
N ARG A 35 11.96 -2.86 -0.76
CA ARG A 35 11.55 -1.45 -0.57
C ARG A 35 10.75 -0.94 -1.74
N LYS A 36 11.13 -1.31 -2.97
CA LYS A 36 10.41 -0.92 -4.20
C LYS A 36 8.97 -1.41 -4.20
N ILE A 37 8.69 -2.61 -3.70
CA ILE A 37 7.31 -3.08 -3.54
C ILE A 37 6.58 -2.21 -2.52
N ILE A 38 7.19 -1.99 -1.35
CA ILE A 38 6.58 -1.25 -0.23
C ILE A 38 6.22 0.20 -0.60
N TYR A 39 7.15 0.96 -1.18
CA TYR A 39 6.93 2.38 -1.43
C TYR A 39 6.06 2.67 -2.66
N THR A 40 5.76 1.65 -3.48
CA THR A 40 4.88 1.85 -4.64
C THR A 40 3.45 2.07 -4.18
N THR A 41 3.03 3.33 -4.16
CA THR A 41 1.64 3.71 -3.85
C THR A 41 0.66 3.25 -4.92
N ASN A 42 1.14 2.98 -6.15
CA ASN A 42 0.30 2.60 -7.29
C ASN A 42 -0.64 1.43 -7.00
N LEU A 43 -0.22 0.42 -6.24
CA LEU A 43 -1.09 -0.74 -5.97
C LEU A 43 -2.30 -0.34 -5.10
N ILE A 44 -2.04 0.28 -3.95
CA ILE A 44 -3.06 0.66 -2.97
C ILE A 44 -3.91 1.82 -3.51
N GLU A 45 -3.31 2.81 -4.16
CA GLU A 45 -4.04 3.95 -4.73
C GLU A 45 -4.91 3.53 -5.93
N ASN A 46 -4.45 2.61 -6.78
CA ASN A 46 -5.27 2.06 -7.86
C ASN A 46 -6.48 1.29 -7.31
N LEU A 47 -6.26 0.45 -6.29
CA LEU A 47 -7.33 -0.27 -5.59
C LEU A 47 -8.36 0.71 -5.00
N ASN A 48 -7.90 1.68 -4.20
CA ASN A 48 -8.75 2.70 -3.59
C ASN A 48 -9.50 3.53 -4.64
N GLY A 49 -8.82 3.93 -5.72
CA GLY A 49 -9.44 4.68 -6.82
C GLY A 49 -10.56 3.90 -7.50
N LYS A 50 -10.38 2.59 -7.72
CA LYS A 50 -11.43 1.73 -8.29
C LYS A 50 -12.59 1.52 -7.31
N ILE A 51 -12.32 1.26 -6.03
CA ILE A 51 -13.38 1.15 -5.01
C ILE A 51 -14.19 2.45 -4.98
N ARG A 52 -13.54 3.63 -4.92
CA ARG A 52 -14.21 4.93 -4.99
C ARG A 52 -15.03 5.10 -6.28
N LYS A 53 -14.53 4.62 -7.43
CA LYS A 53 -15.27 4.67 -8.70
C LYS A 53 -16.59 3.89 -8.60
N TYR A 54 -16.58 2.69 -8.02
CA TYR A 54 -17.77 1.86 -7.88
C TYR A 54 -18.75 2.36 -6.81
N THR A 55 -18.26 3.03 -5.77
CA THR A 55 -19.12 3.58 -4.70
C THR A 55 -19.62 4.99 -5.01
N LYS A 56 -18.93 5.79 -5.84
CA LYS A 56 -19.30 7.19 -6.14
C LYS A 56 -20.70 7.38 -6.72
N SER A 57 -21.24 6.38 -7.41
CA SER A 57 -22.60 6.43 -7.98
C SER A 57 -23.71 6.28 -6.94
N LYS A 58 -23.36 5.89 -5.70
CA LYS A 58 -24.29 5.71 -4.57
C LYS A 58 -24.01 6.78 -3.52
N LEU A 59 -24.95 7.71 -3.35
CA LEU A 59 -24.89 8.75 -2.31
C LEU A 59 -25.08 8.17 -0.91
N SER A 60 -25.88 7.12 -0.77
CA SER A 60 -26.09 6.38 0.48
C SER A 60 -26.33 4.90 0.19
N PHE A 61 -26.10 4.07 1.20
CA PHE A 61 -26.40 2.65 1.18
C PHE A 61 -27.50 2.34 2.19
N PRO A 62 -28.41 1.41 1.88
CA PRO A 62 -29.55 1.08 2.75
C PRO A 62 -29.15 0.27 4.00
N SER A 63 -27.98 -0.37 3.99
CA SER A 63 -27.43 -1.13 5.11
C SER A 63 -25.92 -1.34 4.95
N ASP A 64 -25.25 -1.72 6.05
CA ASP A 64 -23.83 -2.07 6.03
C ASP A 64 -23.53 -3.25 5.10
N ASP A 65 -24.43 -4.22 5.02
CA ASP A 65 -24.26 -5.38 4.14
C ASP A 65 -24.34 -4.99 2.66
N ALA A 66 -25.13 -3.97 2.32
CA ALA A 66 -25.16 -3.43 0.96
C ALA A 66 -23.80 -2.81 0.58
N VAL A 67 -23.17 -2.06 1.50
CA VAL A 67 -21.82 -1.49 1.30
C VAL A 67 -20.81 -2.62 1.12
N LYS A 68 -20.79 -3.60 2.03
CA LYS A 68 -19.85 -4.73 1.99
C LYS A 68 -19.98 -5.49 0.67
N LYS A 69 -21.21 -5.77 0.22
CA LYS A 69 -21.47 -6.44 -1.06
C LYS A 69 -20.94 -5.63 -2.24
N THR A 70 -21.14 -4.32 -2.26
CA THR A 70 -20.61 -3.46 -3.33
C THR A 70 -19.08 -3.46 -3.35
N VAL A 71 -18.42 -3.35 -2.19
CA VAL A 71 -16.96 -3.42 -2.09
C VAL A 71 -16.47 -4.79 -2.56
N TYR A 72 -17.09 -5.88 -2.11
CA TYR A 72 -16.75 -7.24 -2.53
C TYR A 72 -16.84 -7.44 -4.04
N LEU A 73 -17.95 -7.03 -4.66
CA LEU A 73 -18.13 -7.13 -6.11
C LEU A 73 -17.11 -6.26 -6.87
N SER A 74 -16.76 -5.10 -6.31
CA SER A 74 -15.71 -4.24 -6.88
C SER A 74 -14.36 -4.95 -6.85
N LEU A 75 -13.98 -5.56 -5.72
CA LEU A 75 -12.74 -6.32 -5.58
C LEU A 75 -12.69 -7.47 -6.60
N MET A 76 -13.79 -8.19 -6.79
CA MET A 76 -13.86 -9.29 -7.75
C MET A 76 -13.62 -8.82 -9.19
N GLU A 77 -14.11 -7.65 -9.57
CA GLU A 77 -13.85 -7.08 -10.89
C GLU A 77 -12.42 -6.55 -11.04
N ILE A 78 -11.82 -6.09 -9.96
CA ILE A 78 -10.43 -5.63 -9.92
C ILE A 78 -9.47 -6.79 -10.10
N GLU A 79 -9.70 -7.88 -9.37
CA GLU A 79 -8.85 -9.07 -9.32
C GLU A 79 -8.74 -9.77 -10.68
N LYS A 80 -9.81 -9.77 -11.48
CA LYS A 80 -9.78 -10.28 -12.87
C LYS A 80 -8.67 -9.66 -13.73
N LYS A 81 -8.20 -8.47 -13.39
CA LYS A 81 -7.13 -7.76 -14.13
C LYS A 81 -5.75 -7.96 -13.50
N TRP A 82 -5.65 -8.61 -12.34
CA TRP A 82 -4.39 -8.89 -11.64
C TRP A 82 -3.74 -10.19 -12.13
N THR A 83 -3.43 -10.22 -13.42
CA THR A 83 -2.83 -11.40 -14.06
C THR A 83 -1.31 -11.31 -14.20
N GLN A 84 -0.75 -10.10 -14.04
CA GLN A 84 0.68 -9.87 -14.22
C GLN A 84 1.43 -10.16 -12.90
N PRO A 85 2.49 -11.01 -12.93
CA PRO A 85 3.31 -11.26 -11.76
C PRO A 85 4.12 -10.02 -11.39
N ILE A 86 4.58 -9.97 -10.14
CA ILE A 86 5.50 -8.94 -9.68
C ILE A 86 6.83 -9.08 -10.44
N HIS A 87 7.30 -7.98 -11.02
CA HIS A 87 8.58 -7.96 -11.72
C HIS A 87 9.74 -8.33 -10.77
N ASN A 88 10.66 -9.18 -11.23
CA ASN A 88 11.77 -9.72 -10.44
C ASN A 88 11.36 -10.52 -9.19
N TRP A 89 10.18 -11.16 -9.20
CA TRP A 89 9.69 -11.90 -8.03
C TRP A 89 10.67 -12.96 -7.50
N GLY A 90 11.37 -13.71 -8.37
CA GLY A 90 12.35 -14.71 -7.92
C GLY A 90 13.49 -14.13 -7.09
N LEU A 91 14.02 -12.96 -7.47
CA LEU A 91 15.05 -12.25 -6.71
C LEU A 91 14.50 -11.77 -5.36
N ILE A 92 13.30 -11.17 -5.37
CA ILE A 92 12.62 -10.68 -4.18
C ILE A 92 12.33 -11.83 -3.20
N MET A 93 11.88 -12.97 -3.71
CA MET A 93 11.60 -14.17 -2.93
C MET A 93 12.88 -14.70 -2.26
N ASN A 94 14.01 -14.73 -2.97
CA ASN A 94 15.30 -15.10 -2.37
C ASN A 94 15.70 -14.14 -1.24
N GLN A 95 15.50 -12.83 -1.40
CA GLN A 95 15.74 -11.86 -0.31
C GLN A 95 14.83 -12.13 0.89
N PHE A 96 13.55 -12.45 0.66
CA PHE A 96 12.64 -12.81 1.74
C PHE A 96 13.06 -14.08 2.49
N MET A 97 13.54 -15.10 1.77
CA MET A 97 14.06 -16.32 2.42
C MET A 97 15.25 -16.02 3.32
N LEU A 98 16.19 -15.18 2.88
CA LEU A 98 17.36 -14.81 3.69
C LEU A 98 16.99 -13.98 4.93
N ILE A 99 16.01 -13.08 4.81
CA ILE A 99 15.58 -12.22 5.93
C ILE A 99 14.68 -12.99 6.90
N PHE A 100 13.94 -13.98 6.40
CA PHE A 100 12.92 -14.72 7.16
C PHE A 100 13.09 -16.24 7.06
N GLU A 101 14.34 -16.71 7.23
CA GLU A 101 14.77 -18.11 7.02
C GLU A 101 13.81 -19.17 7.56
N ASN A 102 13.29 -18.98 8.78
CA ASN A 102 12.45 -19.96 9.46
C ASN A 102 10.93 -19.75 9.26
N ARG A 103 10.51 -18.75 8.47
CA ARG A 103 9.08 -18.42 8.28
C ARG A 103 8.55 -18.78 6.90
N ILE A 104 9.43 -18.93 5.91
CA ILE A 104 9.05 -19.21 4.54
C ILE A 104 9.44 -20.65 4.23
N GLN A 105 8.44 -21.54 4.19
CA GLN A 105 8.58 -22.91 3.70
C GLN A 105 8.11 -22.91 2.24
N ILE A 106 8.92 -23.52 1.36
CA ILE A 106 8.61 -23.69 -0.07
C ILE A 106 8.18 -25.13 -0.30
#